data_AF-A0A9P7VM52-F1
#
_entry.id   AF-A0A9P7VM52-F1
#
_cell.length_a   1.000
_cell.length_b   1.000
_cell.length_c   1.000
_cell.angle_alpha   90.00
_cell.angle_beta   90.00
_cell.angle_gamma   90.00
#
_symmetry.space_group_name_H-M   'P 1'
#
loop_
_entity.id
_entity.type
_entity.pdbx_description
1 polymer ?
#
loop_
_entity_poly.entity_id
_entity_poly.type
_entity_poly.pdbx_seq_one_letter_code
_entity_poly.pdbx_strand_id
1 'polypeptide(L)'
;MKVTLNETILAESNDTVVVENNHYFPPSSVKMDLFTDSQTSTVCPWKGTASYYNASVDGKEVSDIAWYYPHPSEKAKSIAGYVAFYKNKVNIE
;
A
#
# COMPACT_ATOMS: atom_id res chain seq x y z
N MET A 1 8.62 8.09 7.48
CA MET A 1 7.63 7.01 7.68
C MET A 1 8.16 5.77 7.00
N LYS A 2 8.16 4.64 7.70
CA LYS A 2 8.79 3.40 7.27
C LYS A 2 7.88 2.22 7.57
N VAL A 3 7.78 1.30 6.62
CA VAL A 3 6.98 0.07 6.72
C VAL A 3 7.91 -1.12 6.64
N THR A 4 7.84 -2.01 7.62
CA THR A 4 8.65 -3.23 7.66
C THR A 4 7.80 -4.49 7.87
N LEU A 5 8.28 -5.60 7.32
CA LEU A 5 7.79 -6.95 7.55
C LEU A 5 9.00 -7.84 7.84
N ASN A 6 9.07 -8.47 9.01
CA ASN A 6 10.21 -9.29 9.45
C ASN A 6 11.57 -8.59 9.20
N GLU A 7 11.70 -7.34 9.67
CA GLU A 7 12.90 -6.48 9.47
C GLU A 7 13.15 -6.01 8.02
N THR A 8 12.50 -6.60 7.02
CA THR A 8 12.59 -6.16 5.62
C THR A 8 11.77 -4.87 5.42
N ILE A 9 12.44 -3.82 4.96
CA ILE A 9 11.78 -2.56 4.57
C ILE A 9 10.99 -2.77 3.28
N LEU A 10 9.68 -2.58 3.36
CA LEU A 10 8.74 -2.64 2.24
C LEU A 10 8.57 -1.27 1.56
N ALA A 11 8.51 -0.20 2.36
CA ALA A 11 8.43 1.17 1.88
C ALA A 11 9.02 2.14 2.90
N GLU A 12 9.63 3.22 2.44
CA GLU A 12 10.16 4.28 3.30
C GLU A 12 10.11 5.64 2.59
N SER A 13 9.42 6.61 3.19
CA SER A 13 9.31 7.96 2.65
C SER A 13 8.98 9.00 3.72
N ASN A 14 9.43 10.24 3.48
CA ASN A 14 8.99 11.41 4.24
C ASN A 14 7.83 12.16 3.54
N ASP A 15 7.52 11.79 2.30
CA ASP A 15 6.54 12.47 1.43
C ASP A 15 5.22 11.70 1.32
N THR A 16 4.80 11.06 2.41
CA THR A 16 3.53 10.32 2.43
C THR A 16 2.33 11.27 2.48
N VAL A 17 1.24 10.90 1.83
CA VAL A 17 -0.06 11.57 1.96
C VAL A 17 -0.89 10.84 3.03
N VAL A 18 -1.48 11.57 3.97
CA VAL A 18 -2.33 10.96 5.01
C VAL A 18 -3.81 11.11 4.66
N VAL A 19 -4.52 9.99 4.59
CA VAL A 19 -5.98 9.96 4.38
C VAL A 19 -6.58 8.92 5.32
N GLU A 20 -7.59 9.32 6.11
CA GLU A 20 -8.27 8.46 7.09
C GLU A 20 -7.28 7.70 8.00
N ASN A 21 -6.27 8.42 8.50
CA ASN A 21 -5.19 7.89 9.35
C ASN A 21 -4.31 6.81 8.69
N ASN A 22 -4.33 6.69 7.36
CA ASN A 22 -3.43 5.82 6.60
C ASN A 22 -2.39 6.67 5.86
N HIS A 23 -1.13 6.24 5.94
CA HIS A 23 -0.06 6.79 5.14
C HIS A 23 -0.06 6.13 3.76
N TYR A 24 -0.19 6.96 2.73
CA TYR A 24 -0.07 6.58 1.33
C TYR A 24 1.33 6.97 0.87
N PHE A 25 2.11 5.97 0.48
CA PHE A 25 3.49 6.09 0.03
C PHE A 25 3.54 6.32 -1.47
N PRO A 26 4.38 7.25 -1.96
CA PRO A 26 4.58 7.39 -3.39
C PRO A 26 5.14 6.08 -3.97
N PRO A 27 4.74 5.66 -5.18
CA PRO A 27 5.14 4.38 -5.77
C PRO A 27 6.67 4.19 -5.81
N SER A 28 7.41 5.27 -6.04
CA SER A 28 8.88 5.27 -6.08
C SER A 28 9.55 4.94 -4.74
N SER A 29 8.81 5.01 -3.63
CA SER A 29 9.30 4.70 -2.28
C SER A 29 8.95 3.29 -1.81
N VAL A 30 8.26 2.51 -2.64
CA VAL A 30 7.83 1.14 -2.36
C VAL A 30 8.74 0.18 -3.11
N LYS A 31 9.24 -0.86 -2.43
CA LYS A 31 10.07 -1.89 -3.06
C LYS A 31 9.21 -2.89 -3.83
N MET A 32 8.70 -2.46 -4.99
CA MET A 32 7.76 -3.23 -5.81
C MET A 32 8.25 -4.63 -6.21
N ASP A 33 9.56 -4.87 -6.23
CA ASP A 33 10.15 -6.20 -6.48
C ASP A 33 9.77 -7.26 -5.42
N LEU A 34 9.30 -6.82 -4.25
CA LEU A 34 8.81 -7.70 -3.19
C LEU A 34 7.32 -8.02 -3.32
N PHE A 35 6.62 -7.41 -4.28
CA PHE A 35 5.17 -7.46 -4.40
C PHE A 35 4.70 -8.16 -5.67
N THR A 36 3.51 -8.74 -5.57
CA THR A 36 2.74 -9.26 -6.70
C THR A 36 1.32 -8.75 -6.64
N ASP A 37 0.68 -8.62 -7.79
CA ASP A 37 -0.74 -8.25 -7.85
C ASP A 37 -1.61 -9.32 -7.17
N SER A 38 -2.57 -8.86 -6.37
CA SER A 38 -3.65 -9.69 -5.85
C SER A 38 -4.87 -9.61 -6.77
N GLN A 39 -5.67 -10.68 -6.81
CA GLN A 39 -6.98 -10.67 -7.47
C GLN A 39 -8.05 -9.93 -6.64
N THR A 40 -7.75 -9.60 -5.39
CA THR A 40 -8.65 -8.87 -4.51
C THR A 40 -8.86 -7.44 -5.02
N SER A 41 -10.11 -7.00 -5.00
CA SER A 41 -10.48 -5.59 -5.18
C SER A 41 -11.65 -5.23 -4.27
N THR A 42 -11.69 -3.97 -3.85
CA THR A 42 -12.80 -3.45 -3.03
C THR A 42 -13.24 -2.10 -3.53
N VAL A 43 -14.51 -1.75 -3.31
CA VAL A 43 -15.07 -0.46 -3.74
C VAL A 43 -15.26 0.43 -2.52
N CYS A 44 -14.61 1.60 -2.55
CA CYS A 44 -14.86 2.67 -1.61
C CYS A 44 -15.79 3.70 -2.26
N PRO A 45 -16.92 4.09 -1.62
CA PRO A 45 -17.92 4.99 -2.21
C PRO A 45 -17.36 6.32 -2.70
N TRP A 46 -16.28 6.81 -2.08
CA TRP A 46 -15.71 8.11 -2.41
C TRP A 46 -14.31 8.04 -3.00
N LYS A 47 -13.53 6.97 -2.79
CA LYS A 47 -12.18 6.86 -3.36
C LYS A 47 -12.15 6.14 -4.71
N GLY A 48 -13.13 5.27 -5.00
CA GLY A 48 -13.12 4.40 -6.18
C GLY A 48 -12.76 2.96 -5.83
N THR A 49 -12.28 2.21 -6.82
CA THR A 49 -11.90 0.80 -6.67
C THR A 49 -10.44 0.68 -6.21
N ALA A 50 -10.23 0.01 -5.08
CA ALA A 50 -8.90 -0.36 -4.60
C ALA A 50 -8.46 -1.68 -5.22
N SER A 51 -7.18 -1.76 -5.55
CA SER A 51 -6.45 -2.99 -5.88
C SER A 51 -5.46 -3.30 -4.77
N TYR A 52 -5.06 -4.56 -4.66
CA TYR A 52 -4.24 -5.06 -3.56
C TYR A 52 -2.95 -5.68 -4.06
N TYR A 53 -1.92 -5.64 -3.22
CA TYR A 53 -0.68 -6.36 -3.43
C TYR A 53 -0.47 -7.41 -2.34
N ASN A 54 0.06 -8.56 -2.76
CA ASN A 54 0.69 -9.53 -1.87
C ASN A 54 2.18 -9.16 -1.74
N ALA A 55 2.84 -9.54 -0.64
CA ALA A 55 4.29 -9.43 -0.53
C ALA A 55 4.92 -10.79 -0.24
N SER A 56 6.09 -11.04 -0.83
CA SER A 56 6.91 -12.22 -0.54
C SER A 56 8.19 -11.79 0.16
N VAL A 57 8.35 -12.19 1.42
CA VAL A 57 9.53 -11.92 2.25
C VAL A 57 9.97 -13.23 2.90
N ASP A 58 11.27 -13.53 2.85
CA ASP A 58 11.86 -14.76 3.41
C ASP A 58 11.20 -16.06 2.95
N GLY A 59 10.79 -16.10 1.68
CA GLY A 59 10.12 -17.27 1.08
C GLY A 59 8.68 -17.50 1.58
N LYS A 60 8.08 -16.53 2.28
CA LYS A 60 6.68 -16.56 2.70
C LYS A 60 5.90 -15.45 2.03
N GLU A 61 4.78 -15.81 1.43
CA GLU A 61 3.84 -14.84 0.90
C GLU A 61 2.87 -14.39 2.01
N VAL A 62 2.60 -13.08 2.04
CA VAL A 62 1.56 -12.46 2.86
C VAL A 62 0.58 -11.77 1.92
N SER A 63 -0.62 -12.34 1.81
CA SER A 63 -1.63 -11.86 0.86
C SER A 63 -2.28 -10.55 1.32
N ASP A 64 -2.71 -9.72 0.37
CA ASP A 64 -3.43 -8.46 0.56
C ASP A 64 -2.81 -7.59 1.68
N ILE A 65 -1.49 -7.42 1.66
CA ILE A 65 -0.76 -6.69 2.70
C ILE A 65 -0.80 -5.18 2.47
N ALA A 66 -0.91 -4.78 1.21
CA ALA A 66 -0.97 -3.39 0.78
C ALA A 66 -2.13 -3.17 -0.20
N TRP A 67 -2.60 -1.95 -0.29
CA TRP A 67 -3.62 -1.55 -1.26
C TRP A 67 -3.27 -0.21 -1.90
N TYR A 68 -3.85 0.02 -3.08
CA TYR A 68 -3.70 1.27 -3.82
C TYR A 68 -4.95 1.53 -4.66
N TYR A 69 -5.10 2.76 -5.13
CA TYR A 69 -6.18 3.13 -6.05
C TYR A 69 -5.55 3.45 -7.42
N PRO A 70 -5.65 2.56 -8.43
CA PRO A 70 -5.11 2.82 -9.77
C PRO A 70 -5.87 3.95 -10.48
N HIS A 71 -7.19 4.01 -10.28
CA HIS A 71 -8.09 4.98 -10.89
C HIS A 71 -9.00 5.58 -9.82
N PRO A 72 -8.47 6.42 -8.91
CA PRO A 72 -9.29 7.01 -7.86
C PRO A 72 -10.27 8.03 -8.43
N SER A 73 -11.32 8.33 -7.66
CA SER A 73 -12.21 9.45 -7.95
C SER A 73 -11.48 10.80 -7.85
N GLU A 74 -12.09 11.85 -8.40
CA GLU A 74 -11.60 13.24 -8.30
C GLU A 74 -11.19 13.65 -6.87
N LYS A 75 -11.98 13.23 -5.87
CA LYS A 75 -11.76 13.58 -4.46
C LYS A 75 -10.54 12.88 -3.85
N ALA A 76 -10.08 11.79 -4.47
CA ALA A 76 -8.96 10.98 -4.01
C ALA A 76 -7.76 11.01 -4.99
N LYS A 77 -7.73 11.95 -5.94
CA LYS A 77 -6.64 12.06 -6.93
C LYS A 77 -5.25 12.22 -6.33
N SER A 78 -5.13 12.82 -5.15
CA SER A 78 -3.83 13.02 -4.48
C SER A 78 -3.14 11.71 -4.07
N ILE A 79 -3.87 10.59 -4.02
CA ILE A 79 -3.34 9.26 -3.68
C ILE A 79 -3.37 8.30 -4.88
N ALA A 80 -3.52 8.80 -6.11
CA ALA A 80 -3.55 7.99 -7.32
C ALA A 80 -2.25 7.18 -7.47
N GLY A 81 -2.37 5.85 -7.45
CA GLY A 81 -1.24 4.93 -7.50
C GLY A 81 -0.42 4.81 -6.21
N TYR A 82 -0.67 5.65 -5.20
CA TYR A 82 0.05 5.57 -3.93
C TYR A 82 -0.40 4.33 -3.15
N VAL A 83 0.55 3.76 -2.39
CA VAL A 83 0.36 2.48 -1.71
C VAL A 83 0.22 2.70 -0.21
N ALA A 84 -0.79 2.09 0.39
CA ALA A 84 -0.98 2.04 1.84
C ALA A 84 -0.95 0.59 2.35
N PHE A 85 -0.71 0.40 3.64
CA PHE A 85 -0.42 -0.91 4.24
C PHE A 85 -1.34 -1.23 5.40
N TYR A 86 -1.69 -2.51 5.55
CA TYR A 86 -2.52 -2.98 6.65
C TYR A 86 -1.73 -3.04 7.96
N LYS A 87 -2.09 -2.16 8.90
CA LYS A 87 -1.40 -2.02 10.21
C LYS A 87 -1.36 -3.29 11.06
N ASN A 88 -2.23 -4.27 10.81
CA ASN A 88 -2.22 -5.56 11.49
C ASN A 88 -1.32 -6.61 10.82
N LYS A 89 -0.70 -6.29 9.68
CA LYS A 89 0.19 -7.19 8.91
C LYS A 89 1.64 -6.69 8.82
N VAL A 90 1.88 -5.41 9.10
CA VAL A 90 3.21 -4.77 9.02
C VAL A 90 3.49 -3.96 10.29
N ASN A 91 4.76 -3.66 10.53
CA ASN A 91 5.15 -2.58 11.44
C ASN A 91 5.21 -1.25 10.67
N ILE A 92 4.72 -0.17 11.27
CA ILE A 92 4.73 1.18 10.69
C ILE A 92 5.28 2.15 11.74
N GLU A 93 6.35 2.86 11.41
CA GLU A 93 7.05 3.81 12.29
C GLU A 93 7.55 5.08 11.59
#